data_AF-A0A6A6BN84-F1
#
_entry.id   AF-A0A6A6BN84-F1
#
_cell.length_a   1.000
_cell.length_b   1.000
_cell.length_c   1.000
_cell.angle_alpha   90.00
_cell.angle_beta   90.00
_cell.angle_gamma   90.00
#
_symmetry.space_group_name_H-M   'P 1'
#
loop_
_entity.id
_entity.type
_entity.pdbx_description
1 polymer ?
#
loop_
_entity_poly.entity_id
_entity_poly.type
_entity_poly.pdbx_seq_one_letter_code
_entity_poly.pdbx_strand_id
1 'polypeptide(L)'
;MSSAIKANGYPQPIQAQQLLQFSVPDYAIQSLHVYENSALSKAYLGYRDAASQQLACGVPVAEVFGPEDYTDVELFFRDRTPSDPYNTCSVACEIYKNIEGTDVFARLVAVKLLTHLMRWMLVPTPETYAKLPAMIRPLPAQRLIPHSPCIDTNPHPAFREALMLRYRDFITCGEVRYSYTSVDWPYTLAEAVETDPITGRRRLTRAFEEHGTNPSNWSWKPSIAGTFPEIPALLHTFGGRLRNLQ
;
A
#
# COMPACT_ATOMS: atom_id res chain seq x y z
N MET A 1 25.88 -0.82 17.34
CA MET A 1 24.51 -1.00 16.80
C MET A 1 23.86 -2.31 17.24
N SER A 2 24.51 -3.48 17.15
CA SER A 2 23.88 -4.77 17.55
C SER A 2 23.44 -4.84 19.03
N SER A 3 24.17 -4.21 19.95
CA SER A 3 23.81 -4.19 21.38
C SER A 3 22.53 -3.42 21.68
N ALA A 4 22.28 -2.30 20.98
CA ALA A 4 21.08 -1.49 21.17
C ALA A 4 19.82 -2.20 20.65
N ILE A 5 19.91 -2.90 19.50
CA ILE A 5 18.79 -3.68 18.95
C ILE A 5 18.43 -4.84 19.87
N LYS A 6 19.44 -5.55 20.40
CA LYS A 6 19.20 -6.67 21.35
C LYS A 6 18.63 -6.20 22.70
N ALA A 7 18.73 -4.90 23.01
CA ALA A 7 18.28 -4.31 24.26
C ALA A 7 17.03 -3.43 24.13
N ASN A 8 16.40 -3.36 22.95
CA ASN A 8 15.26 -2.47 22.69
C ASN A 8 13.90 -2.97 23.20
N GLY A 9 13.87 -4.11 23.89
CA GLY A 9 12.66 -4.68 24.50
C GLY A 9 11.69 -5.38 23.54
N TYR A 10 11.95 -5.43 22.23
CA TYR A 10 11.13 -6.20 21.30
C TYR A 10 11.39 -7.72 21.39
N PRO A 11 10.42 -8.56 20.98
CA PRO A 11 10.62 -10.01 20.91
C PRO A 11 11.80 -10.41 20.03
N GLN A 12 12.47 -11.52 20.36
CA GLN A 12 13.67 -11.98 19.63
C GLN A 12 13.48 -12.10 18.10
N PRO A 13 12.33 -12.58 17.56
CA PRO A 13 12.14 -12.62 16.10
C PRO A 13 12.20 -11.23 15.44
N ILE A 14 11.64 -10.21 16.11
CA ILE A 14 11.65 -8.83 15.63
C ILE A 14 13.07 -8.26 15.68
N GLN A 15 13.79 -8.49 16.77
CA GLN A 15 15.19 -8.07 16.89
C GLN A 15 16.10 -8.75 15.84
N ALA A 16 15.85 -10.02 15.56
CA ALA A 16 16.57 -10.76 14.51
C ALA A 16 16.30 -10.13 13.14
N GLN A 17 15.04 -9.81 12.82
CA GLN A 17 14.70 -9.14 11.57
C GLN A 17 15.33 -7.75 11.47
N GLN A 18 15.34 -6.96 12.55
CA GLN A 18 16.03 -5.66 12.60
C GLN A 18 17.53 -5.81 12.28
N LEU A 19 18.21 -6.82 12.84
CA LEU A 19 19.63 -7.08 12.55
C LEU A 19 19.85 -7.50 11.09
N LEU A 20 18.95 -8.32 10.53
CA LEU A 20 19.04 -8.77 9.14
C LEU A 20 18.91 -7.62 8.15
N GLN A 21 18.08 -6.61 8.43
CA GLN A 21 17.90 -5.46 7.55
C GLN A 21 19.20 -4.65 7.29
N PHE A 22 20.17 -4.67 8.22
CA PHE A 22 21.47 -4.02 8.01
C PHE A 22 22.44 -4.86 7.15
N SER A 23 22.07 -6.11 6.85
CA SER A 23 22.89 -7.05 6.08
C SER A 23 22.37 -7.29 4.66
N VAL A 24 21.24 -6.67 4.29
CA VAL A 24 20.63 -6.80 2.96
C VAL A 24 20.78 -5.49 2.18
N PRO A 25 20.81 -5.53 0.84
CA PRO A 25 20.84 -4.32 0.02
C PRO A 25 19.54 -3.51 0.17
N ASP A 26 19.61 -2.22 -0.12
CA ASP A 26 18.49 -1.28 0.06
C ASP A 26 17.17 -1.74 -0.60
N TYR A 27 17.26 -2.37 -1.77
CA TYR A 27 16.10 -2.88 -2.50
C TYR A 27 15.40 -4.04 -1.79
N ALA A 28 16.04 -4.67 -0.80
CA ALA A 28 15.51 -5.82 -0.05
C ALA A 28 15.11 -5.45 1.39
N ILE A 29 15.27 -4.19 1.82
CA ILE A 29 14.88 -3.77 3.17
C ILE A 29 13.35 -3.59 3.24
N GLN A 30 12.67 -4.60 3.78
CA GLN A 30 11.22 -4.62 3.95
C GLN A 30 10.74 -3.92 5.24
N SER A 31 9.44 -3.58 5.26
CA SER A 31 8.74 -3.11 6.44
C SER A 31 8.79 -4.13 7.58
N LEU A 32 8.94 -3.64 8.81
CA LEU A 32 8.97 -4.45 10.02
C LEU A 32 7.57 -4.52 10.62
N HIS A 33 6.83 -5.57 10.30
CA HIS A 33 5.45 -5.73 10.78
C HIS A 33 5.40 -6.45 12.13
N VAL A 34 4.51 -5.98 13.01
CA VAL A 34 4.02 -6.76 14.16
C VAL A 34 2.66 -7.35 13.83
N TYR A 35 2.36 -8.52 14.40
CA TYR A 35 1.04 -9.09 14.28
C TYR A 35 0.01 -8.24 15.04
N GLU A 36 -1.05 -7.86 14.34
CA GLU A 36 -2.22 -7.20 14.91
C GLU A 36 -3.48 -8.00 14.57
N ASN A 37 -4.44 -8.08 15.50
CA ASN A 37 -5.65 -8.88 15.35
C ASN A 37 -6.77 -8.20 14.52
N SER A 38 -6.47 -7.11 13.81
CA SER A 38 -7.45 -6.40 12.98
C SER A 38 -7.76 -7.18 11.69
N ALA A 39 -8.97 -6.99 11.13
CA ALA A 39 -9.38 -7.67 9.90
C ALA A 39 -8.45 -7.32 8.72
N LEU A 40 -8.02 -6.05 8.63
CA LEU A 40 -7.11 -5.60 7.58
C LEU A 40 -5.70 -6.19 7.73
N SER A 41 -5.18 -6.25 8.96
CA SER A 41 -3.88 -6.92 9.24
C SER A 41 -3.92 -8.39 8.85
N LYS A 42 -5.01 -9.10 9.18
CA LYS A 42 -5.22 -10.50 8.78
C LYS A 42 -5.29 -10.67 7.27
N ALA A 43 -6.02 -9.80 6.56
CA ALA A 43 -6.11 -9.85 5.10
C ALA A 43 -4.74 -9.62 4.45
N TYR A 44 -3.99 -8.62 4.93
CA TYR A 44 -2.67 -8.25 4.41
C TYR A 44 -1.63 -9.35 4.67
N LEU A 45 -1.41 -9.70 5.94
CA LEU A 45 -0.37 -10.67 6.32
C LEU A 45 -0.76 -12.08 5.92
N GLY A 46 -2.04 -12.44 6.05
CA GLY A 46 -2.55 -13.75 5.65
C GLY A 46 -2.37 -13.99 4.15
N TYR A 47 -2.65 -12.99 3.30
CA TYR A 47 -2.35 -13.11 1.88
C TYR A 47 -0.85 -13.24 1.62
N ARG A 48 -0.02 -12.38 2.22
CA ARG A 48 1.44 -12.41 2.04
C ARG A 48 2.01 -13.79 2.39
N ASP A 49 1.61 -14.34 3.54
CA ASP A 49 2.13 -15.61 4.03
C ASP A 49 1.64 -16.78 3.17
N ALA A 50 0.37 -16.79 2.77
CA ALA A 50 -0.18 -17.79 1.86
C ALA A 50 0.46 -17.75 0.46
N ALA A 51 0.63 -16.55 -0.11
CA ALA A 51 1.29 -16.36 -1.40
C ALA A 51 2.77 -16.74 -1.36
N SER A 52 3.47 -16.44 -0.25
CA SER A 52 4.86 -16.88 -0.04
C SER A 52 4.95 -18.41 -0.01
N GLN A 53 3.98 -19.08 0.64
CA GLN A 53 3.90 -20.54 0.65
C GLN A 53 3.62 -21.11 -0.74
N GLN A 54 2.72 -20.50 -1.53
CA GLN A 54 2.46 -20.91 -2.91
C GLN A 54 3.74 -20.86 -3.77
N LEU A 55 4.49 -19.77 -3.69
CA LEU A 55 5.77 -19.62 -4.39
C LEU A 55 6.77 -20.69 -3.94
N ALA A 56 6.87 -20.97 -2.63
CA ALA A 56 7.73 -22.02 -2.10
C ALA A 56 7.32 -23.43 -2.56
N CYS A 57 6.04 -23.65 -2.83
CA CYS A 57 5.51 -24.88 -3.42
C CYS A 57 5.68 -24.96 -4.95
N GLY A 58 6.29 -23.96 -5.58
CA GLY A 58 6.55 -23.95 -7.03
C GLY A 58 5.41 -23.41 -7.88
N VAL A 59 4.41 -22.75 -7.29
CA VAL A 59 3.39 -22.02 -8.07
C VAL A 59 4.09 -20.91 -8.87
N PRO A 60 3.83 -20.77 -10.18
CA PRO A 60 4.47 -19.74 -10.98
C PRO A 60 4.21 -18.33 -10.46
N VAL A 61 5.25 -17.49 -10.47
CA VAL A 61 5.16 -16.08 -10.05
C VAL A 61 4.04 -15.33 -10.78
N ALA A 62 3.87 -15.59 -12.08
CA ALA A 62 2.82 -14.97 -12.89
C ALA A 62 1.39 -15.26 -12.39
N GLU A 63 1.17 -16.44 -11.78
CA GLU A 63 -0.13 -16.81 -11.20
C GLU A 63 -0.39 -16.04 -9.89
N VAL A 64 0.63 -15.99 -9.01
CA VAL A 64 0.56 -15.27 -7.73
C VAL A 64 0.47 -13.75 -7.95
N PHE A 65 1.20 -13.21 -8.92
CA PHE A 65 1.25 -11.78 -9.21
C PHE A 65 0.03 -11.33 -10.01
N GLY A 66 -0.49 -12.16 -10.91
CA GLY A 66 -1.43 -11.73 -11.94
C GLY A 66 -0.72 -10.93 -13.04
N PRO A 67 -1.47 -10.16 -13.85
CA PRO A 67 -0.92 -9.46 -15.02
C PRO A 67 0.21 -8.49 -14.67
N GLU A 68 1.36 -8.59 -15.35
CA GLU A 68 2.51 -7.72 -15.07
C GLU A 68 2.43 -6.36 -15.75
N ASP A 69 1.84 -6.31 -16.95
CA ASP A 69 1.86 -5.13 -17.82
C ASP A 69 0.77 -4.09 -17.48
N TYR A 70 -0.19 -4.46 -16.62
CA TYR A 70 -1.29 -3.59 -16.23
C TYR A 70 -1.83 -3.93 -14.84
N THR A 71 -2.49 -2.96 -14.20
CA THR A 71 -3.23 -3.19 -12.95
C THR A 71 -4.66 -3.61 -13.27
N ASP A 72 -4.95 -4.91 -13.09
CA ASP A 72 -6.32 -5.43 -13.16
C ASP A 72 -7.14 -4.89 -11.97
N VAL A 73 -8.29 -4.30 -12.27
CA VAL A 73 -9.19 -3.73 -11.25
C VAL A 73 -10.60 -4.30 -11.35
N GLU A 74 -10.75 -5.48 -11.96
CA GLU A 74 -12.06 -6.05 -12.23
C GLU A 74 -12.85 -6.32 -10.93
N LEU A 75 -12.19 -6.88 -9.91
CA LEU A 75 -12.80 -7.13 -8.60
C LEU A 75 -13.02 -5.88 -7.76
N PHE A 76 -12.54 -4.71 -8.18
CA PHE A 76 -12.88 -3.46 -7.51
C PHE A 76 -14.35 -3.10 -7.75
N PHE A 77 -14.88 -3.46 -8.92
CA PHE A 77 -16.19 -3.02 -9.38
C PHE A 77 -17.27 -4.11 -9.40
N ARG A 78 -16.92 -5.34 -9.02
CA ARG A 78 -17.89 -6.43 -8.85
C ARG A 78 -17.46 -7.37 -7.74
N ASP A 79 -18.34 -8.28 -7.39
CA ASP A 79 -18.01 -9.35 -6.46
C ASP A 79 -17.25 -10.47 -7.15
N ARG A 80 -16.45 -11.16 -6.33
CA ARG A 80 -15.68 -12.34 -6.72
C ARG A 80 -16.63 -13.48 -7.07
N THR A 81 -16.29 -14.22 -8.11
CA THR A 81 -16.87 -15.51 -8.45
C THR A 81 -15.81 -16.61 -8.23
N PRO A 82 -16.22 -17.90 -8.14
CA PRO A 82 -15.27 -19.00 -7.93
C PRO A 82 -14.19 -19.15 -9.02
N SER A 83 -14.40 -18.58 -10.21
CA SER A 83 -13.44 -18.63 -11.31
C SER A 83 -12.39 -17.52 -11.27
N ASP A 84 -12.54 -16.54 -10.39
CA ASP A 84 -11.61 -15.41 -10.32
C ASP A 84 -10.27 -15.81 -9.69
N PRO A 85 -9.15 -15.31 -10.23
CA PRO A 85 -7.83 -15.61 -9.70
C PRO A 85 -7.65 -15.01 -8.30
N TYR A 86 -6.82 -15.65 -7.48
CA TYR A 86 -6.42 -15.15 -6.16
C TYR A 86 -4.97 -14.66 -6.20
N ASN A 87 -4.77 -13.47 -6.77
CA ASN A 87 -3.48 -12.83 -7.01
C ASN A 87 -3.38 -11.43 -6.38
N THR A 88 -2.21 -10.79 -6.51
CA THR A 88 -1.93 -9.49 -5.87
C THR A 88 -2.89 -8.37 -6.28
N CYS A 89 -3.40 -8.37 -7.51
CA CYS A 89 -4.41 -7.40 -7.98
C CYS A 89 -5.76 -7.66 -7.30
N SER A 90 -6.18 -8.92 -7.28
CA SER A 90 -7.49 -9.34 -6.77
C SER A 90 -7.65 -9.01 -5.28
N VAL A 91 -6.62 -9.27 -4.47
CA VAL A 91 -6.64 -8.97 -3.03
C VAL A 91 -6.57 -7.46 -2.78
N ALA A 92 -5.78 -6.72 -3.56
CA ALA A 92 -5.76 -5.27 -3.45
C ALA A 92 -7.13 -4.66 -3.77
N CYS A 93 -7.80 -5.12 -4.83
CA CYS A 93 -9.17 -4.71 -5.14
C CYS A 93 -10.13 -4.94 -3.95
N GLU A 94 -10.09 -6.13 -3.36
CA GLU A 94 -10.97 -6.51 -2.26
C GLU A 94 -10.72 -5.69 -0.98
N ILE A 95 -9.47 -5.30 -0.72
CA ILE A 95 -9.10 -4.42 0.39
C ILE A 95 -9.70 -3.01 0.21
N TYR A 96 -9.69 -2.46 -1.01
CA TYR A 96 -10.10 -1.07 -1.24
C TYR A 96 -11.54 -0.87 -1.74
N LYS A 97 -12.21 -1.90 -2.29
CA LYS A 97 -13.55 -1.74 -2.89
C LYS A 97 -14.62 -1.23 -1.91
N ASN A 98 -14.53 -1.62 -0.63
CA ASN A 98 -15.54 -1.35 0.39
C ASN A 98 -15.12 -0.25 1.38
N ILE A 99 -14.10 0.54 1.07
CA ILE A 99 -13.73 1.68 1.90
C ILE A 99 -14.68 2.85 1.58
N GLU A 100 -15.68 3.02 2.42
CA GLU A 100 -16.68 4.08 2.30
C GLU A 100 -16.09 5.48 2.56
N GLY A 101 -16.80 6.53 2.13
CA GLY A 101 -16.43 7.92 2.39
C GLY A 101 -15.14 8.40 1.71
N THR A 102 -14.66 7.65 0.72
CA THR A 102 -13.37 7.88 0.06
C THR A 102 -13.54 8.13 -1.43
N ASP A 103 -12.76 9.08 -1.95
CA ASP A 103 -12.58 9.29 -3.38
C ASP A 103 -12.24 7.97 -4.11
N VAL A 104 -13.03 7.64 -5.13
CA VAL A 104 -12.83 6.42 -5.94
C VAL A 104 -11.45 6.40 -6.59
N PHE A 105 -10.92 7.56 -6.98
CA PHE A 105 -9.61 7.64 -7.61
C PHE A 105 -8.49 7.30 -6.61
N ALA A 106 -8.55 7.83 -5.38
CA ALA A 106 -7.62 7.47 -4.32
C ALA A 106 -7.61 5.96 -4.05
N ARG A 107 -8.79 5.31 -4.04
CA ARG A 107 -8.90 3.86 -3.86
C ARG A 107 -8.31 3.07 -5.02
N LEU A 108 -8.57 3.47 -6.26
CA LEU A 108 -8.00 2.82 -7.45
C LEU A 108 -6.47 2.94 -7.51
N VAL A 109 -5.92 4.10 -7.14
CA VAL A 109 -4.47 4.25 -7.02
C VAL A 109 -3.92 3.38 -5.89
N ALA A 110 -4.62 3.30 -4.76
CA ALA A 110 -4.22 2.45 -3.64
C ALA A 110 -4.20 0.96 -4.03
N VAL A 111 -5.13 0.49 -4.88
CA VAL A 111 -5.09 -0.85 -5.48
C VAL A 111 -3.76 -1.08 -6.18
N LYS A 112 -3.38 -0.19 -7.12
CA LYS A 112 -2.09 -0.29 -7.83
C LYS A 112 -0.90 -0.31 -6.86
N LEU A 113 -0.85 0.65 -5.94
CA LEU A 113 0.27 0.77 -5.00
C LEU A 113 0.42 -0.49 -4.14
N LEU A 114 -0.67 -1.03 -3.62
CA LEU A 114 -0.65 -2.26 -2.83
C LEU A 114 -0.30 -3.50 -3.66
N THR A 115 -0.79 -3.60 -4.89
CA THR A 115 -0.41 -4.66 -5.83
C THR A 115 1.10 -4.70 -6.02
N HIS A 116 1.72 -3.56 -6.35
CA HIS A 116 3.18 -3.50 -6.55
C HIS A 116 3.96 -3.72 -5.23
N LEU A 117 3.46 -3.21 -4.10
CA LEU A 117 4.07 -3.46 -2.79
C LEU A 117 4.08 -4.95 -2.46
N MET A 118 2.95 -5.65 -2.65
CA MET A 118 2.83 -7.08 -2.42
C MET A 118 3.78 -7.90 -3.31
N ARG A 119 3.85 -7.58 -4.61
CA ARG A 119 4.78 -8.24 -5.54
C ARG A 119 6.23 -8.13 -5.07
N TRP A 120 6.66 -6.93 -4.71
CA TRP A 120 8.01 -6.70 -4.21
C TRP A 120 8.27 -7.41 -2.87
N MET A 121 7.31 -7.41 -1.94
CA MET A 121 7.49 -8.12 -0.67
C MET A 121 7.62 -9.64 -0.85
N LEU A 122 6.88 -10.22 -1.80
CA LEU A 122 6.91 -11.65 -2.11
C LEU A 122 8.21 -12.06 -2.80
N VAL A 123 8.74 -11.20 -3.70
CA VAL A 123 9.97 -11.46 -4.47
C VAL A 123 10.84 -10.20 -4.43
N PRO A 124 11.61 -9.95 -3.36
CA PRO A 124 12.35 -8.70 -3.17
C PRO A 124 13.67 -8.68 -3.96
N THR A 125 13.59 -8.42 -5.26
CA THR A 125 14.73 -8.32 -6.18
C THR A 125 14.89 -6.88 -6.69
N PRO A 126 16.04 -6.53 -7.31
CA PRO A 126 16.21 -5.22 -7.93
C PRO A 126 15.11 -4.90 -8.95
N GLU A 127 14.66 -5.89 -9.71
CA GLU A 127 13.66 -5.73 -10.77
C GLU A 127 12.27 -5.42 -10.20
N THR A 128 11.83 -6.14 -9.16
CA THR A 128 10.53 -5.86 -8.53
C THR A 128 10.55 -4.56 -7.74
N TYR A 129 11.69 -4.19 -7.14
CA TYR A 129 11.87 -2.90 -6.48
C TYR A 129 11.88 -1.73 -7.46
N ALA A 130 12.47 -1.89 -8.65
CA ALA A 130 12.44 -0.89 -9.71
C ALA A 130 11.00 -0.62 -10.19
N LYS A 131 10.16 -1.66 -10.23
CA LYS A 131 8.71 -1.57 -10.55
C LYS A 131 7.87 -0.98 -9.40
N LEU A 132 8.41 -0.86 -8.18
CA LEU A 132 7.69 -0.33 -7.02
C LEU A 132 7.64 1.21 -7.07
N PRO A 133 6.45 1.83 -7.20
CA PRO A 133 6.33 3.28 -7.21
C PRO A 133 6.97 3.90 -5.97
N ALA A 134 7.77 4.96 -6.15
CA ALA A 134 8.47 5.61 -5.03
C ALA A 134 7.51 6.01 -3.90
N MET A 135 6.28 6.39 -4.28
CA MET A 135 5.20 6.77 -3.38
C MET A 135 4.84 5.73 -2.32
N ILE A 136 5.01 4.42 -2.57
CA ILE A 136 4.65 3.34 -1.63
C ILE A 136 5.87 2.60 -1.06
N ARG A 137 7.09 3.00 -1.40
CA ARG A 137 8.29 2.40 -0.81
C ARG A 137 8.28 2.57 0.72
N PRO A 138 8.78 1.60 1.51
CA PRO A 138 8.85 1.74 2.95
C PRO A 138 9.72 2.93 3.35
N LEU A 139 9.16 3.77 4.22
CA LEU A 139 9.86 4.90 4.83
C LEU A 139 10.93 4.37 5.82
N PRO A 140 11.96 5.17 6.14
CA PRO A 140 12.99 4.76 7.09
C PRO A 140 12.42 4.24 8.42
N ALA A 141 11.40 4.91 8.94
CA ALA A 141 10.69 4.48 10.14
C ALA A 141 10.07 3.09 9.98
N GLN A 142 9.36 2.82 8.88
CA GLN A 142 8.70 1.52 8.65
C GLN A 142 9.71 0.37 8.52
N ARG A 143 10.95 0.66 8.11
CA ARG A 143 12.02 -0.35 8.06
C ARG A 143 12.47 -0.72 9.46
N LEU A 144 12.73 0.26 10.33
CA LEU A 144 13.41 0.03 11.61
C LEU A 144 12.47 -0.18 12.80
N ILE A 145 11.24 0.32 12.70
CA ILE A 145 10.27 0.36 13.79
C ILE A 145 9.18 -0.68 13.53
N PRO A 146 8.96 -1.63 14.45
CA PRO A 146 7.86 -2.58 14.36
C PRO A 146 6.49 -1.87 14.40
N HIS A 147 5.63 -2.13 13.42
CA HIS A 147 4.34 -1.44 13.28
C HIS A 147 3.25 -2.31 12.64
N SER A 148 2.00 -1.84 12.68
CA SER A 148 0.87 -2.54 12.04
C SER A 148 0.99 -2.50 10.51
N PRO A 149 0.79 -3.63 9.80
CA PRO A 149 0.79 -3.67 8.32
C PRO A 149 -0.30 -2.77 7.71
N CYS A 150 -1.28 -2.35 8.50
CA CYS A 150 -2.30 -1.45 8.04
C CYS A 150 -1.80 -0.01 7.84
N ILE A 151 -0.62 0.35 8.35
CA ILE A 151 0.02 1.62 8.00
C ILE A 151 0.44 1.55 6.53
N ASP A 152 0.92 0.42 6.06
CA ASP A 152 1.45 0.21 4.71
C ASP A 152 0.36 0.18 3.63
N THR A 153 -0.91 0.04 4.01
CA THR A 153 -2.05 0.19 3.09
C THR A 153 -2.38 1.66 2.81
N ASN A 154 -1.79 2.60 3.53
CA ASN A 154 -2.00 4.01 3.22
C ASN A 154 -1.14 4.42 2.00
N PRO A 155 -1.75 4.91 0.91
CA PRO A 155 -1.03 5.18 -0.33
C PRO A 155 -0.02 6.32 -0.19
N HIS A 156 -0.32 7.33 0.62
CA HIS A 156 0.48 8.56 0.66
C HIS A 156 1.59 8.52 1.74
N PRO A 157 2.85 8.82 1.40
CA PRO A 157 3.97 8.74 2.34
C PRO A 157 3.86 9.73 3.50
N ALA A 158 3.38 10.96 3.29
CA ALA A 158 3.18 11.92 4.38
C ALA A 158 2.29 11.37 5.50
N PHE A 159 1.28 10.57 5.15
CA PHE A 159 0.36 10.03 6.12
C PHE A 159 0.89 8.80 6.82
N ARG A 160 1.62 7.94 6.09
CA ARG A 160 2.40 6.87 6.70
C ARG A 160 3.39 7.42 7.72
N GLU A 161 4.12 8.49 7.39
CA GLU A 161 5.05 9.15 8.31
C GLU A 161 4.32 9.69 9.56
N ALA A 162 3.19 10.39 9.39
CA ALA A 162 2.40 10.89 10.51
C ALA A 162 1.90 9.77 11.45
N LEU A 163 1.47 8.65 10.87
CA LEU A 163 1.04 7.47 11.64
C LEU A 163 2.22 6.86 12.43
N MET A 164 3.40 6.80 11.81
CA MET A 164 4.62 6.28 12.45
C MET A 164 5.12 7.19 13.58
N LEU A 165 5.10 8.52 13.41
CA LEU A 165 5.65 9.47 14.38
C LEU A 165 4.98 9.41 15.76
N ARG A 166 3.70 9.06 15.82
CA ARG A 166 2.93 9.09 17.06
C ARG A 166 2.50 7.72 17.58
N TYR A 167 2.89 6.63 16.93
CA TYR A 167 2.46 5.25 17.25
C TYR A 167 0.99 5.17 17.67
N ARG A 168 0.12 5.95 17.01
CA ARG A 168 -1.24 6.15 17.52
C ARG A 168 -1.98 4.84 17.37
N ASP A 169 -2.63 4.41 18.45
CA ASP A 169 -3.44 3.21 18.46
C ASP A 169 -4.42 3.24 17.30
N PHE A 170 -4.35 2.16 16.53
CA PHE A 170 -4.97 1.91 15.23
C PHE A 170 -6.50 2.09 15.17
N ILE A 171 -7.19 2.38 16.27
CA ILE A 171 -8.64 2.55 16.31
C ILE A 171 -9.13 3.72 15.42
N THR A 172 -8.27 4.69 15.11
CA THR A 172 -8.59 5.81 14.18
C THR A 172 -8.49 5.45 12.70
N CYS A 173 -8.05 4.25 12.37
CA CYS A 173 -7.57 3.94 11.04
C CYS A 173 -8.74 3.52 10.10
N GLY A 174 -9.93 3.18 10.61
CA GLY A 174 -11.13 3.00 9.75
C GLY A 174 -11.67 4.32 9.20
N GLU A 175 -11.93 5.29 10.08
CA GLU A 175 -12.68 6.51 9.74
C GLU A 175 -11.81 7.65 9.20
N VAL A 176 -10.51 7.66 9.50
CA VAL A 176 -9.64 8.82 9.26
C VAL A 176 -8.74 8.66 8.03
N ARG A 177 -8.53 7.44 7.51
CA ARG A 177 -7.47 7.21 6.49
C ARG A 177 -7.73 7.85 5.14
N TYR A 178 -9.00 7.92 4.75
CA TYR A 178 -9.36 8.13 3.36
C TYR A 178 -10.42 9.21 3.15
N SER A 179 -11.13 9.60 4.21
CA SER A 179 -12.12 10.67 4.21
C SER A 179 -11.51 12.06 3.99
N TYR A 180 -10.19 12.19 4.15
CA TYR A 180 -9.45 13.43 4.00
C TYR A 180 -8.69 13.54 2.68
N THR A 181 -8.60 12.49 1.86
CA THR A 181 -7.73 12.48 0.68
C THR A 181 -8.49 12.34 -0.63
N SER A 182 -7.95 12.94 -1.69
CA SER A 182 -8.40 12.75 -3.06
C SER A 182 -7.20 12.83 -4.01
N VAL A 183 -7.30 12.11 -5.12
CA VAL A 183 -6.39 12.25 -6.25
C VAL A 183 -6.99 13.30 -7.19
N ASP A 184 -6.21 14.34 -7.50
CA ASP A 184 -6.63 15.46 -8.35
C ASP A 184 -6.67 15.09 -9.84
N TRP A 185 -7.30 13.96 -10.17
CA TRP A 185 -7.50 13.49 -11.52
C TRP A 185 -8.52 14.41 -12.23
N PRO A 186 -8.16 15.08 -13.34
CA PRO A 186 -9.02 16.09 -13.96
C PRO A 186 -10.07 15.50 -14.91
N TYR A 187 -10.07 14.17 -15.08
CA TYR A 187 -10.89 13.47 -16.06
C TYR A 187 -11.90 12.52 -15.38
N THR A 188 -12.74 11.86 -16.18
CA THR A 188 -13.77 10.95 -15.67
C THR A 188 -13.22 9.61 -15.22
N LEU A 189 -14.05 8.83 -14.51
CA LEU A 189 -13.74 7.44 -14.16
C LEU A 189 -13.53 6.55 -15.40
N ALA A 190 -14.27 6.81 -16.49
CA ALA A 190 -14.11 6.09 -17.75
C ALA A 190 -12.77 6.38 -18.44
N GLU A 191 -12.13 7.51 -18.11
CA GLU A 191 -10.77 7.85 -18.58
C GLU A 191 -9.67 7.33 -17.63
N ALA A 192 -10.04 6.98 -16.39
CA ALA A 192 -9.14 6.33 -15.42
C ALA A 192 -9.10 4.81 -15.56
N VAL A 193 -10.19 4.21 -16.05
CA VAL A 193 -10.36 2.75 -16.16
C VAL A 193 -10.84 2.39 -17.55
N GLU A 194 -10.07 1.54 -18.23
CA GLU A 194 -10.42 0.99 -19.53
C GLU A 194 -10.81 -0.49 -19.42
N THR A 195 -11.68 -0.93 -20.32
CA THR A 195 -12.03 -2.34 -20.48
C THR A 195 -11.15 -2.94 -21.57
N ASP A 196 -10.42 -4.00 -21.23
CA ASP A 196 -9.64 -4.73 -22.21
C ASP A 196 -10.58 -5.38 -23.25
N PRO A 197 -10.40 -5.12 -24.55
CA PRO A 197 -11.34 -5.56 -25.58
C PRO A 197 -11.31 -7.07 -25.84
N ILE A 198 -10.26 -7.78 -25.40
CA ILE A 198 -10.09 -9.22 -25.62
C ILE A 198 -10.69 -9.99 -24.44
N THR A 199 -10.36 -9.57 -23.23
CA THR A 199 -10.74 -10.28 -21.98
C THR A 199 -12.01 -9.73 -21.35
N GLY A 200 -12.44 -8.53 -21.72
CA GLY A 200 -13.55 -7.81 -21.09
C GLY A 200 -13.28 -7.34 -19.66
N ARG A 201 -12.04 -7.51 -19.16
CA ARG A 201 -11.66 -7.13 -17.79
C ARG A 201 -11.28 -5.66 -17.71
N ARG A 202 -11.64 -5.01 -16.60
CA ARG A 202 -11.27 -3.63 -16.34
C ARG A 202 -9.84 -3.51 -15.81
N ARG A 203 -9.10 -2.54 -16.34
CA ARG A 203 -7.73 -2.19 -15.92
C ARG A 203 -7.56 -0.68 -15.81
N LEU A 204 -6.60 -0.23 -15.01
CA LEU A 204 -6.26 1.19 -14.94
C LEU A 204 -5.61 1.65 -16.25
N THR A 205 -5.93 2.87 -16.70
CA THR A 205 -5.23 3.49 -17.82
C THR A 205 -3.85 3.95 -17.37
N ARG A 206 -2.85 3.85 -18.26
CA ARG A 206 -1.47 4.28 -17.96
C ARG A 206 -1.39 5.73 -17.49
N ALA A 207 -2.16 6.63 -18.12
CA ALA A 207 -2.19 8.05 -17.75
C ALA A 207 -2.67 8.26 -16.31
N PHE A 208 -3.69 7.50 -15.88
CA PHE A 208 -4.17 7.54 -14.50
C PHE A 208 -3.16 6.95 -13.52
N GLU A 209 -2.51 5.84 -13.87
CA GLU A 209 -1.46 5.24 -13.05
C GLU A 209 -0.29 6.21 -12.80
N GLU A 210 0.21 6.85 -13.86
CA GLU A 210 1.30 7.83 -13.78
C GLU A 210 0.88 9.06 -12.97
N HIS A 211 -0.36 9.53 -13.14
CA HIS A 211 -0.88 10.66 -12.38
C HIS A 211 -1.04 10.33 -10.90
N GLY A 212 -1.67 9.21 -10.57
CA GLY A 212 -1.99 8.82 -9.20
C GLY A 212 -0.77 8.44 -8.36
N THR A 213 0.27 7.88 -8.99
CA THR A 213 1.51 7.51 -8.30
C THR A 213 2.45 8.68 -8.05
N ASN A 214 2.08 9.89 -8.48
CA ASN A 214 2.77 11.12 -8.10
C ASN A 214 2.09 11.76 -6.87
N PRO A 215 2.77 11.83 -5.71
CA PRO A 215 2.19 12.38 -4.48
C PRO A 215 1.79 13.87 -4.62
N SER A 216 2.39 14.61 -5.55
CA SER A 216 2.02 16.02 -5.80
C SER A 216 0.62 16.19 -6.37
N ASN A 217 0.02 15.12 -6.90
CA ASN A 217 -1.35 15.10 -7.41
C ASN A 217 -2.39 14.71 -6.35
N TRP A 218 -2.00 14.70 -5.07
CA TRP A 218 -2.90 14.40 -3.97
C TRP A 218 -3.29 15.66 -3.21
N SER A 219 -4.59 15.77 -2.93
CA SER A 219 -5.16 16.83 -2.11
C SER A 219 -5.71 16.28 -0.81
N TRP A 220 -5.60 17.10 0.24
CA TRP A 220 -5.98 16.77 1.61
C TRP A 220 -6.95 17.81 2.17
N LYS A 221 -8.03 17.40 2.83
CA LYS A 221 -8.92 18.33 3.55
C LYS A 221 -8.14 19.06 4.65
N PRO A 222 -8.24 20.39 4.80
CA PRO A 222 -7.53 21.13 5.85
C PRO A 222 -7.85 20.65 7.27
N SER A 223 -9.04 20.07 7.47
CA SER A 223 -9.45 19.48 8.76
C SER A 223 -8.56 18.32 9.21
N ILE A 224 -7.74 17.73 8.33
CA ILE A 224 -6.75 16.72 8.73
C ILE A 224 -5.79 17.27 9.79
N ALA A 225 -5.48 18.57 9.77
CA ALA A 225 -4.56 19.19 10.72
C ALA A 225 -5.08 19.17 12.16
N GLY A 226 -6.41 19.05 12.37
CA GLY A 226 -6.98 18.87 13.70
C GLY A 226 -6.61 17.51 14.31
N THR A 227 -6.47 16.48 13.49
CA THR A 227 -6.09 15.13 13.93
C THR A 227 -4.58 14.91 13.80
N PHE A 228 -3.98 15.32 12.69
CA PHE A 228 -2.56 15.18 12.35
C PHE A 228 -1.97 16.55 12.01
N PRO A 229 -1.63 17.37 13.02
CA PRO A 229 -1.04 18.70 12.82
C PRO A 229 0.29 18.68 12.06
N GLU A 230 0.96 17.53 11.99
CA GLU A 230 2.19 17.29 11.24
C GLU A 230 1.98 17.19 9.71
N ILE A 231 0.77 16.85 9.25
CA ILE A 231 0.51 16.59 7.82
C ILE A 231 0.83 17.80 6.91
N PRO A 232 0.42 19.04 7.22
CA PRO A 232 0.75 20.19 6.38
C PRO A 232 2.26 20.32 6.11
N ALA A 233 3.09 20.13 7.13
CA ALA A 233 4.55 20.14 6.99
C ALA A 233 5.05 18.96 6.15
N LEU A 234 4.51 17.76 6.38
CA LEU A 234 4.90 16.55 5.66
C LEU A 234 4.52 16.61 4.17
N LEU A 235 3.42 17.28 3.79
CA LEU A 235 3.05 17.49 2.39
C LEU A 235 4.06 18.36 1.63
N HIS A 236 4.73 19.30 2.31
CA HIS A 236 5.82 20.06 1.68
C HIS A 236 7.03 19.16 1.34
N THR A 237 7.30 18.14 2.17
CA THR A 237 8.41 17.20 1.97
C THR A 237 8.08 16.13 0.94
N PHE A 238 6.88 15.56 1.04
CA PHE A 238 6.49 14.37 0.29
C PHE A 238 5.68 14.67 -0.97
N GLY A 239 5.25 15.92 -1.16
CA GLY A 239 4.29 16.29 -2.19
C GLY A 239 2.85 16.22 -1.68
N GLY A 240 1.97 16.90 -2.40
CA GLY A 240 0.55 17.05 -2.11
C GLY A 240 0.22 18.44 -1.58
N ARG A 241 -1.06 18.70 -1.33
CA ARG A 241 -1.54 20.02 -0.90
C ARG A 241 -2.78 19.94 -0.04
N LEU A 242 -3.00 20.95 0.79
CA LEU A 242 -4.29 21.15 1.44
C LEU A 242 -5.26 21.80 0.47
N ARG A 243 -6.48 21.27 0.37
CA ARG A 243 -7.55 21.78 -0.49
C ARG A 243 -8.89 21.50 0.18
N ASN A 244 -9.80 22.48 0.15
CA ASN A 244 -11.20 22.24 0.51
C ASN A 244 -11.78 21.24 -0.49
N LEU A 245 -11.84 19.96 -0.12
CA LEU A 245 -12.49 18.92 -0.89
C LEU A 245 -14.00 19.06 -0.66
N GLN A 246 -14.77 19.17 -1.75
CA GLN A 246 -16.23 19.18 -1.71
C GLN A 246 -16.77 17.79 -1.39
#